data_AF-A0A4V5MXE5-F1
#
_entry.id   AF-A0A4V5MXE5-F1
#
_cell.length_a   1.000
_cell.length_b   1.000
_cell.length_c   1.000
_cell.angle_alpha   90.00
_cell.angle_beta   90.00
_cell.angle_gamma   90.00
#
_symmetry.space_group_name_H-M   'P 1'
#
loop_
_entity.id
_entity.type
_entity.pdbx_description
1 polymer ?
#
loop_
_entity_poly.entity_id
_entity_poly.type
_entity_poly.pdbx_seq_one_letter_code
_entity_poly.pdbx_strand_id
1 'polypeptide(L)'
;MGRVALRIAAKMRQILETKDPKAAAELRFDDDVMDDVHRSIFQHTTDGAWPHGMEAAVDLTLLNRYYERFADHAVNVANRVILLATGANARK
;
A
#
# COMPACT_ATOMS: atom_id res chain seq x y z
N MET A 1 -0.43 8.90 2.20
CA MET A 1 0.26 7.59 2.25
C MET A 1 0.55 7.13 3.68
N GLY A 2 1.24 7.92 4.52
CA GLY A 2 1.57 7.49 5.90
C GLY A 2 0.40 6.94 6.75
N ARG A 3 -0.77 7.60 6.75
CA ARG A 3 -1.97 7.07 7.44
C ARG A 3 -2.47 5.75 6.85
N VAL A 4 -2.41 5.60 5.52
CA VAL A 4 -2.79 4.38 4.81
C VAL A 4 -1.82 3.25 5.16
N ALA A 5 -0.52 3.53 5.21
CA ALA A 5 0.49 2.58 5.63
C ALA A 5 0.26 2.05 7.06
N LEU A 6 -0.11 2.94 8.00
CA LEU A 6 -0.47 2.53 9.36
C LEU A 6 -1.71 1.63 9.39
N ARG A 7 -2.73 1.94 8.57
CA ARG A 7 -3.92 1.11 8.42
C ARG A 7 -3.58 -0.28 7.87
N ILE A 8 -2.78 -0.34 6.81
CA ILE A 8 -2.25 -1.58 6.23
C ILE A 8 -1.47 -2.38 7.29
N ALA A 9 -0.58 -1.73 8.03
CA ALA A 9 0.21 -2.40 9.08
C ALA A 9 -0.68 -3.00 10.18
N ALA A 10 -1.68 -2.26 10.66
CA ALA A 10 -2.61 -2.72 11.68
C ALA A 10 -3.44 -3.92 11.19
N LYS A 11 -3.95 -3.85 9.96
CA LYS A 11 -4.71 -4.95 9.34
C LYS A 11 -3.83 -6.17 9.08
N MET A 12 -2.59 -5.96 8.63
CA MET A 12 -1.60 -7.03 8.48
C MET A 12 -1.34 -7.77 9.78
N ARG A 13 -1.21 -7.05 10.90
CA ARG A 13 -1.08 -7.68 12.22
C ARG A 13 -2.29 -8.57 12.51
N GLN A 14 -3.50 -8.07 12.33
CA GLN A 14 -4.72 -8.85 12.53
C GLN A 14 -4.78 -10.09 11.63
N ILE A 15 -4.42 -9.96 10.35
CA ILE A 15 -4.38 -11.07 9.38
C ILE A 15 -3.40 -12.15 9.85
N LEU A 16 -2.22 -11.77 10.34
CA LEU A 16 -1.21 -12.73 10.80
C LEU A 16 -1.63 -13.44 12.10
N GLU A 17 -2.29 -12.72 13.01
CA GLU A 17 -2.78 -13.29 14.28
C GLU A 17 -3.96 -14.25 14.06
N THR A 18 -4.93 -13.85 13.24
CA THR A 18 -6.18 -14.61 13.02
C THR A 18 -6.08 -15.65 11.91
N LYS A 19 -5.17 -15.44 10.95
CA LYS A 19 -5.05 -16.19 9.69
C LYS A 19 -6.35 -16.22 8.89
N ASP A 20 -7.20 -15.21 9.03
CA ASP A 20 -8.48 -15.12 8.32
C ASP A 20 -8.25 -14.77 6.83
N PRO A 21 -8.58 -15.68 5.89
CA PRO A 21 -8.42 -15.41 4.46
C PRO A 21 -9.34 -14.30 3.94
N LYS A 22 -10.47 -14.02 4.60
CA LYS A 22 -11.36 -12.91 4.19
C LYS A 22 -10.73 -11.57 4.50
N ALA A 23 -10.29 -11.37 5.75
CA ALA A 23 -9.56 -10.17 6.15
C ALA A 23 -8.30 -9.96 5.29
N ALA A 24 -7.60 -11.04 4.93
CA ALA A 24 -6.46 -11.00 4.03
C ALA A 24 -6.82 -10.52 2.63
N ALA A 25 -7.94 -10.99 2.06
CA ALA A 25 -8.40 -10.59 0.73
C ALA A 25 -8.78 -9.10 0.68
N GLU A 26 -9.31 -8.55 1.77
CA GLU A 26 -9.68 -7.14 1.85
C GLU A 26 -8.48 -6.19 1.90
N LEU A 27 -7.25 -6.68 2.16
CA LEU A 27 -6.07 -5.82 2.23
C LEU A 27 -5.78 -5.13 0.89
N ARG A 28 -6.20 -5.73 -0.23
CA ARG A 28 -6.11 -5.13 -1.56
C ARG A 28 -6.80 -3.77 -1.64
N PHE A 29 -7.94 -3.59 -0.99
CA PHE A 29 -8.63 -2.29 -1.01
C PHE A 29 -7.84 -1.20 -0.27
N ASP A 30 -6.99 -1.59 0.68
CA ASP A 30 -6.10 -0.64 1.34
C ASP A 30 -4.91 -0.25 0.45
N ASP A 31 -4.45 -1.18 -0.40
CA ASP A 31 -3.44 -0.97 -1.44
C ASP A 31 -3.97 -0.06 -2.56
N ASP A 32 -5.22 -0.26 -3.03
CA ASP A 32 -5.87 0.62 -4.00
C ASP A 32 -5.93 2.09 -3.49
N VAL A 33 -6.17 2.27 -2.19
CA VAL A 33 -6.13 3.61 -1.56
C VAL A 33 -4.70 4.15 -1.50
N MET A 34 -3.67 3.30 -1.39
CA MET A 34 -2.28 3.74 -1.47
C MET A 34 -1.97 4.27 -2.88
N ASP A 35 -2.34 3.51 -3.92
CA ASP A 35 -2.16 3.87 -5.33
C ASP A 35 -2.83 5.21 -5.67
N ASP A 36 -4.03 5.46 -5.13
CA ASP A 36 -4.74 6.72 -5.35
C ASP A 36 -3.99 7.91 -4.73
N VAL A 37 -3.49 7.77 -3.50
CA VAL A 37 -2.71 8.83 -2.87
C VAL A 37 -1.36 9.01 -3.60
N HIS A 38 -0.72 7.92 -4.01
CA HIS A 38 0.50 7.94 -4.80
C HIS A 38 0.33 8.77 -6.08
N ARG A 39 -0.73 8.50 -6.84
CA ARG A 39 -1.09 9.24 -8.06
C ARG A 39 -1.34 10.72 -7.77
N SER A 40 -2.06 11.02 -6.69
CA SER A 40 -2.35 12.41 -6.31
C SER A 40 -1.08 13.21 -6.02
N ILE A 41 -0.08 12.61 -5.38
CA ILE A 41 1.17 13.32 -5.05
C ILE A 41 1.94 13.64 -6.33
N PHE A 42 2.04 12.70 -7.27
CA PHE A 42 2.66 12.97 -8.57
C PHE A 42 1.97 14.07 -9.35
N GLN A 43 0.64 14.13 -9.32
CA GLN A 43 -0.11 15.20 -9.96
C GLN A 43 0.25 16.57 -9.37
N HIS A 44 0.34 16.69 -8.04
CA HIS A 44 0.68 17.95 -7.39
C HIS A 44 2.15 18.37 -7.58
N THR A 45 3.09 17.42 -7.63
CA THR A 45 4.53 17.75 -7.77
C THR A 45 4.97 18.02 -9.20
N THR A 46 4.18 17.61 -10.19
CA THR A 46 4.42 17.88 -11.62
C THR A 46 3.57 19.02 -12.17
N ASP A 47 2.61 19.54 -11.39
CA ASP A 47 1.89 20.75 -11.71
C ASP A 47 2.86 21.95 -11.76
N GLY A 48 2.71 22.81 -12.76
CA GLY A 48 3.53 24.01 -12.95
C GLY A 48 3.40 25.03 -11.81
N ALA A 49 2.42 24.86 -10.91
CA ALA A 49 2.21 25.66 -9.73
C ALA A 49 2.98 25.19 -8.47
N TRP A 50 3.77 24.11 -8.54
CA TRP A 50 4.51 23.57 -7.38
C TRP A 50 5.52 24.59 -6.79
N PRO A 51 5.33 25.07 -5.54
CA PRO A 51 6.11 26.18 -5.02
C PRO A 51 7.38 25.76 -4.26
N HIS A 52 7.63 24.46 -4.06
CA HIS A 52 8.67 23.96 -3.13
C HIS A 52 9.97 23.52 -3.82
N GLY A 53 10.08 23.67 -5.15
CA GLY A 53 11.30 23.36 -5.90
C GLY A 53 11.50 21.86 -6.23
N MET A 54 12.52 21.58 -7.06
CA MET A 54 12.79 20.26 -7.62
C MET A 54 13.25 19.24 -6.57
N GLU A 55 14.09 19.65 -5.62
CA GLU A 55 14.62 18.76 -4.57
C GLU A 55 13.49 18.15 -3.74
N ALA A 56 12.56 18.97 -3.27
CA ALA A 56 11.38 18.50 -2.54
C ALA A 56 10.49 17.56 -3.37
N ALA A 57 10.38 17.78 -4.69
CA ALA A 57 9.63 16.90 -5.58
C ALA A 57 10.31 15.52 -5.74
N VAL A 58 11.65 15.48 -5.80
CA VAL A 58 12.43 14.24 -5.84
C VAL A 58 12.29 13.48 -4.51
N ASP A 59 12.40 14.17 -3.38
CA ASP A 59 12.24 13.56 -2.05
C ASP A 59 10.85 12.94 -1.88
N LEU A 60 9.79 13.65 -2.29
CA LEU A 60 8.43 13.12 -2.28
C LEU A 60 8.27 11.91 -3.19
N THR A 61 8.91 11.92 -4.37
CA THR A 61 8.88 10.77 -5.30
C THR A 61 9.53 9.54 -4.67
N LEU A 62 10.65 9.70 -3.97
CA LEU A 62 11.30 8.60 -3.25
C LEU A 62 10.43 8.09 -2.09
N LEU A 63 9.87 9.01 -1.30
CA LEU A 63 8.99 8.68 -0.18
C LEU A 63 7.75 7.89 -0.65
N ASN A 64 7.12 8.35 -1.73
CA ASN A 64 6.01 7.67 -2.39
C ASN A 64 6.35 6.22 -2.75
N ARG A 65 7.48 6.02 -3.42
CA ARG A 65 7.95 4.69 -3.81
C ARG A 65 8.14 3.75 -2.61
N TYR A 66 8.62 4.25 -1.48
CA TYR A 66 8.76 3.43 -0.28
C TYR A 66 7.40 3.03 0.32
N TYR A 67 6.40 3.91 0.27
CA TYR A 67 5.05 3.58 0.73
C TYR A 67 4.34 2.58 -0.17
N GLU A 68 4.44 2.72 -1.50
CA GLU A 68 3.90 1.73 -2.46
C GLU A 68 4.51 0.35 -2.23
N ARG A 69 5.85 0.27 -2.16
CA ARG A 69 6.54 -0.99 -1.91
C ARG A 69 6.12 -1.65 -0.60
N PHE A 70 5.88 -0.84 0.43
CA PHE A 70 5.37 -1.34 1.69
C PHE A 70 3.96 -1.97 1.53
N ALA A 71 3.06 -1.30 0.82
CA ALA A 71 1.70 -1.80 0.55
C ALA A 71 1.72 -3.08 -0.31
N ASP A 72 2.48 -3.08 -1.40
CA ASP A 72 2.76 -4.25 -2.25
C ASP A 72 3.24 -5.45 -1.43
N HIS A 73 4.20 -5.24 -0.51
CA HIS A 73 4.72 -6.30 0.34
C HIS A 73 3.65 -6.82 1.31
N ALA A 74 2.82 -5.94 1.86
CA ALA A 74 1.72 -6.33 2.72
C ALA A 74 0.71 -7.23 1.97
N VAL A 75 0.30 -6.84 0.75
CA VAL A 75 -0.56 -7.64 -0.12
C VAL A 75 0.05 -9.01 -0.44
N ASN A 76 1.35 -9.06 -0.73
CA ASN A 76 2.05 -10.32 -0.96
C ASN A 76 2.02 -11.26 0.26
N VAL A 77 2.15 -10.72 1.47
CA VAL A 77 2.03 -11.52 2.70
C VAL A 77 0.58 -11.98 2.89
N ALA A 78 -0.41 -11.12 2.68
CA ALA A 78 -1.83 -11.50 2.76
C ALA A 78 -2.19 -12.63 1.78
N ASN A 79 -1.69 -12.58 0.54
CA ASN A 79 -1.87 -13.65 -0.44
C ASN A 79 -1.29 -14.99 0.03
N ARG A 80 -0.15 -14.97 0.75
CA ARG A 80 0.41 -16.18 1.38
C ARG A 80 -0.48 -16.71 2.50
N VAL A 81 -1.10 -15.83 3.29
CA VAL A 81 -2.07 -16.25 4.33
C VAL A 81 -3.29 -16.92 3.70
N ILE A 82 -3.83 -16.36 2.60
CA ILE A 82 -4.93 -16.99 1.86
C ILE A 82 -4.53 -18.37 1.36
N LEU A 83 -3.35 -18.49 0.75
CA LEU A 83 -2.83 -19.78 0.29
C LEU A 83 -2.72 -20.80 1.42
N LEU A 84 -2.16 -20.39 2.57
CA LEU A 84 -2.01 -21.28 3.73
C LEU A 84 -3.35 -21.70 4.33
N ALA A 85 -4.34 -20.79 4.37
CA ALA A 85 -5.64 -21.07 4.97
C ALA A 85 -6.57 -21.88 4.06
N THR A 86 -6.45 -21.72 2.73
CA THR A 86 -7.42 -22.27 1.77
C THR A 86 -6.84 -23.33 0.82
N GLY A 87 -5.51 -23.41 0.70
CA GLY A 87 -4.83 -24.22 -0.32
C GLY A 87 -4.92 -23.66 -1.74
N ALA A 88 -5.60 -22.53 -1.95
CA ALA A 88 -5.76 -21.89 -3.25
C ALA A 88 -4.94 -20.58 -3.31
N ASN A 89 -4.33 -20.32 -4.47
CA ASN A 89 -3.72 -19.01 -4.71
C ASN A 89 -4.81 -17.95 -4.83
N ALA A 90 -4.67 -16.86 -4.08
CA ALA A 90 -5.36 -15.62 -4.38
C ALA A 90 -4.88 -15.15 -5.76
N ARG A 91 -5.65 -15.41 -6.82
CA ARG A 91 -5.33 -14.93 -8.16
C ARG A 91 -5.38 -13.39 -8.16
N LYS A 92 -4.44 -12.80 -8.89
CA LYS A 92 -4.34 -11.35 -9.06
C LYS A 92 -5.54 -10.83 -9.84
#